data_AF-A0A2H3DAS5-F1
#
_entry.id   AF-A0A2H3DAS5-F1
#
_cell.length_a   1.000
_cell.length_b   1.000
_cell.length_c   1.000
_cell.angle_alpha   90.00
_cell.angle_beta   90.00
_cell.angle_gamma   90.00
#
_symmetry.space_group_name_H-M   'P 1'
#
loop_
_entity.id
_entity.type
_entity.pdbx_description
1 polymer ?
#
loop_
_entity_poly.entity_id
_entity_poly.type
_entity_poly.pdbx_seq_one_letter_code
_entity_poly.pdbx_strand_id
1 'polypeptide(L)'
;FQCKSCGEFTECAECCIKRHKCMSLHRLSHWNGQFWEDTSLEKMGLMFQLGHCGSECPVPDLLQPLTVLHINGVHTMNARWCGYDVSDGENCWWQLMHNGWYLATMVELRSCATFESLEMFQLLNMVANVNVCDYVSSLEQKMDPWETEWLPDRYKAFRRMSCQWTYLKQMKRAGVENL
;
A
#
# COMPACT_ATOMS: atom_id res chain seq x y z
N PHE A 1 16.13 -14.22 4.91
CA PHE A 1 15.07 -13.19 4.96
C PHE A 1 14.05 -13.58 6.01
N GLN A 2 13.52 -12.62 6.74
CA GLN A 2 12.49 -12.82 7.75
C GLN A 2 11.38 -11.80 7.49
N CYS A 3 10.13 -12.24 7.60
CA CYS A 3 8.97 -11.35 7.49
C CYS A 3 8.44 -10.98 8.86
N LYS A 4 8.26 -9.68 9.12
CA LYS A 4 7.74 -9.17 10.40
C LYS A 4 6.23 -9.40 10.58
N SER A 5 5.53 -9.83 9.54
CA SER A 5 4.06 -10.03 9.54
C SER A 5 3.62 -11.49 9.42
N CYS A 6 4.40 -12.35 8.76
CA CYS A 6 4.03 -13.76 8.56
C CYS A 6 4.40 -14.68 9.73
N GLY A 7 5.38 -14.31 10.55
CA GLY A 7 5.82 -15.11 11.70
C GLY A 7 7.34 -15.20 11.84
N GLU A 8 7.78 -15.93 12.85
CA GLU A 8 9.19 -16.06 13.24
C GLU A 8 9.89 -17.20 12.50
N PHE A 9 10.08 -17.05 11.19
CA PHE A 9 10.83 -18.01 10.39
C PHE A 9 11.76 -17.30 9.40
N THR A 10 12.84 -18.00 9.03
CA THR A 10 13.82 -17.52 8.06
C THR A 10 13.73 -18.30 6.76
N GLU A 11 13.74 -17.58 5.64
CA GLU A 11 13.66 -18.15 4.30
C GLU A 11 14.78 -17.62 3.40
N CYS A 12 15.12 -18.38 2.36
CA CYS A 12 15.91 -17.85 1.25
C CYS A 12 15.11 -16.77 0.48
N ALA A 13 15.79 -16.01 -0.38
CA ALA A 13 15.16 -14.95 -1.15
C ALA A 13 13.98 -15.46 -2.00
N GLU A 14 14.15 -16.60 -2.68
CA GLU A 14 13.14 -17.16 -3.57
C GLU A 14 11.88 -17.61 -2.83
N CYS A 15 12.02 -18.35 -1.72
CA CYS A 15 10.89 -18.78 -0.90
C CYS A 15 10.14 -17.56 -0.34
N CYS A 16 10.88 -16.54 0.09
CA CYS A 16 10.30 -15.30 0.58
C CYS A 16 9.46 -14.61 -0.52
N ILE A 17 10.00 -14.42 -1.72
CA ILE A 17 9.28 -13.80 -2.85
C ILE A 17 8.04 -14.62 -3.21
N LYS A 18 8.16 -15.94 -3.31
CA LYS A 18 7.05 -16.84 -3.65
C LYS A 18 5.90 -16.72 -2.63
N ARG A 19 6.23 -16.69 -1.34
CA ARG A 19 5.23 -16.50 -0.26
C ARG A 19 4.56 -15.14 -0.36
N HIS A 20 5.33 -14.08 -0.58
CA HIS A 20 4.84 -12.71 -0.55
C HIS A 20 4.24 -12.20 -1.87
N LYS A 21 4.10 -13.06 -2.88
CA LYS A 21 3.53 -12.71 -4.19
C LYS A 21 2.21 -11.95 -4.07
N CYS A 22 1.35 -12.35 -3.13
CA CYS A 22 0.04 -11.74 -2.86
C CYS A 22 0.02 -10.83 -1.61
N MET A 23 1.16 -10.64 -0.94
CA MET A 23 1.29 -9.90 0.33
C MET A 23 2.42 -8.86 0.22
N SER A 24 2.30 -7.97 -0.77
CA SER A 24 3.35 -7.02 -1.15
C SER A 24 3.65 -5.93 -0.12
N LEU A 25 2.77 -5.75 0.88
CA LEU A 25 2.88 -4.71 1.92
C LEU A 25 3.49 -5.25 3.23
N HIS A 26 4.05 -6.45 3.22
CA HIS A 26 4.76 -6.99 4.37
C HIS A 26 6.17 -6.43 4.47
N ARG A 27 6.61 -6.19 5.70
CA ARG A 27 7.96 -5.71 5.99
C ARG A 27 8.92 -6.88 6.17
N LEU A 28 10.09 -6.75 5.56
CA LEU A 28 11.11 -7.78 5.60
C LEU A 28 12.38 -7.27 6.27
N SER A 29 13.15 -8.21 6.78
CA SER A 29 14.54 -8.01 7.15
C SER A 29 15.40 -9.11 6.52
N HIS A 30 16.65 -8.81 6.25
CA HIS A 30 17.63 -9.79 5.81
C HIS A 30 18.86 -9.76 6.72
N TRP A 31 19.47 -10.92 6.89
CA TRP A 31 20.70 -11.05 7.67
C TRP A 31 21.87 -10.79 6.74
N ASN A 32 22.65 -9.74 7.01
CA ASN A 32 23.81 -9.37 6.19
C ASN A 32 25.11 -10.06 6.64
N GLY A 33 25.04 -10.93 7.66
CA GLY A 33 26.19 -11.58 8.29
C GLY A 33 26.51 -11.05 9.69
N GLN A 34 26.11 -9.80 10.00
CA GLN A 34 26.39 -9.14 11.27
C GLN A 34 25.13 -8.74 12.02
N PHE A 35 24.13 -8.20 11.32
CA PHE A 35 22.87 -7.76 11.90
C PHE A 35 21.70 -7.95 10.92
N TRP A 36 20.49 -7.81 11.46
CA TRP A 36 19.27 -7.77 10.66
C TRP A 36 19.07 -6.36 10.11
N GLU A 37 19.05 -6.25 8.79
CA GLU A 37 18.83 -5.00 8.08
C GLU A 37 17.46 -5.03 7.39
N ASP A 38 16.70 -3.94 7.55
CA ASP A 38 15.39 -3.81 6.93
C ASP A 38 15.51 -3.81 5.40
N THR A 39 14.60 -4.51 4.74
CA THR A 39 14.54 -4.59 3.28
C THR A 39 13.08 -4.60 2.82
N SER A 40 12.85 -4.27 1.56
CA SER A 40 11.52 -4.27 0.95
C SER A 40 11.42 -5.37 -0.10
N LEU A 41 10.19 -5.83 -0.35
CA LEU A 41 9.92 -6.76 -1.44
C LEU A 41 10.31 -6.16 -2.80
N GLU A 42 10.18 -4.85 -2.95
CA GLU A 42 10.65 -4.11 -4.12
C GLU A 42 12.17 -4.24 -4.31
N LYS A 43 12.97 -4.01 -3.26
CA LYS A 43 14.44 -4.18 -3.28
C LYS A 43 14.84 -5.63 -3.60
N MET A 44 13.99 -6.60 -3.27
CA MET A 44 14.15 -8.01 -3.64
C MET A 44 13.69 -8.35 -5.07
N GLY A 45 13.15 -7.37 -5.82
CA GLY A 45 12.69 -7.54 -7.19
C GLY A 45 11.24 -8.03 -7.34
N LEU A 46 10.43 -8.01 -6.28
CA LEU A 46 9.01 -8.33 -6.39
C LEU A 46 8.30 -7.26 -7.22
N MET A 47 7.64 -7.69 -8.28
CA MET A 47 6.69 -6.89 -9.05
C MET A 47 5.29 -7.38 -8.72
N PHE A 48 4.42 -6.47 -8.29
CA PHE A 48 3.05 -6.83 -7.93
C PHE A 48 2.10 -6.65 -9.11
N GLN A 49 1.35 -7.70 -9.41
CA GLN A 49 0.34 -7.65 -10.47
C GLN A 49 -1.02 -7.26 -9.90
N LEU A 50 -1.46 -6.04 -10.22
CA LEU A 50 -2.82 -5.56 -9.95
C LEU A 50 -3.83 -6.31 -10.85
N GLY A 51 -5.06 -6.44 -10.36
CA GLY A 51 -6.12 -7.25 -10.97
C GLY A 51 -6.01 -8.77 -10.76
N HIS A 52 -4.85 -9.28 -10.33
CA HIS A 52 -4.63 -10.73 -10.14
C HIS A 52 -4.05 -11.10 -8.77
N CYS A 53 -4.11 -10.18 -7.80
CA CYS A 53 -3.57 -10.37 -6.45
C CYS A 53 -2.12 -10.89 -6.47
N GLY A 54 -1.29 -10.39 -7.39
CA GLY A 54 0.09 -10.83 -7.56
C GLY A 54 0.32 -12.04 -8.48
N SER A 55 -0.73 -12.74 -8.92
CA SER A 55 -0.63 -13.85 -9.89
C SER A 55 -0.19 -13.37 -11.28
N GLU A 56 0.23 -14.29 -12.15
CA GLU A 56 0.65 -13.92 -13.51
C GLU A 56 -0.53 -13.41 -14.35
N CYS A 57 -0.32 -12.29 -15.05
CA CYS A 57 -1.28 -11.73 -15.98
C CYS A 57 -0.92 -12.13 -17.41
N PRO A 58 -1.89 -12.57 -18.24
CA PRO A 58 -1.65 -12.85 -19.65
C PRO A 58 -1.42 -11.57 -20.48
N VAL A 59 -1.91 -10.43 -20.02
CA VAL A 59 -1.81 -9.13 -20.71
C VAL A 59 -1.37 -8.05 -19.70
N PRO A 60 -0.12 -8.09 -19.21
CA PRO A 60 0.36 -7.09 -18.25
C PRO A 60 0.65 -5.76 -18.95
N ASP A 61 0.28 -4.66 -18.31
CA ASP A 61 0.67 -3.32 -18.73
C ASP A 61 2.08 -2.95 -18.23
N LEU A 62 2.52 -1.72 -18.52
CA LEU A 62 3.81 -1.17 -18.11
C LEU A 62 3.99 -1.19 -16.58
N LEU A 63 5.22 -1.49 -16.17
CA LEU A 63 5.65 -1.42 -14.77
C LEU A 63 5.71 0.04 -14.32
N GLN A 64 5.06 0.34 -13.19
CA GLN A 64 5.02 1.68 -12.62
C GLN A 64 5.30 1.63 -11.12
N PRO A 65 6.05 2.61 -10.57
CA PRO A 65 6.24 2.72 -9.13
C PRO A 65 4.95 3.21 -8.48
N LEU A 66 4.56 2.54 -7.40
CA LEU A 66 3.39 2.83 -6.60
C LEU A 66 3.80 2.96 -5.13
N THR A 67 3.30 4.01 -4.51
CA THR A 67 3.37 4.25 -3.07
C THR A 67 2.07 3.79 -2.42
N VAL A 68 2.17 2.96 -1.38
CA VAL A 68 1.04 2.48 -0.59
C VAL A 68 1.24 2.82 0.87
N LEU A 69 0.33 3.62 1.44
CA LEU A 69 0.28 3.87 2.88
C LEU A 69 -0.52 2.75 3.57
N HIS A 70 0.13 1.99 4.43
CA HIS A 70 -0.44 0.85 5.15
C HIS A 70 -0.24 1.03 6.65
N ILE A 71 -1.01 0.34 7.49
CA ILE A 71 -0.93 0.47 8.96
C ILE A 71 0.44 0.11 9.55
N ASN A 72 1.23 -0.70 8.85
CA ASN A 72 2.57 -1.12 9.28
C ASN A 72 3.69 -0.21 8.78
N GLY A 73 3.37 0.81 7.99
CA GLY A 73 4.30 1.77 7.42
C GLY A 73 4.00 2.08 5.96
N VAL A 74 4.94 2.80 5.36
CA VAL A 74 4.83 3.25 3.97
C VAL A 74 5.62 2.33 3.05
N HIS A 75 5.00 1.89 1.95
CA HIS A 75 5.62 0.97 0.99
C HIS A 75 5.79 1.63 -0.36
N THR A 76 7.00 1.57 -0.91
CA THR A 76 7.26 1.80 -2.32
C THR A 76 7.38 0.44 -3.00
N MET A 77 6.68 0.25 -4.11
CA MET A 77 6.66 -1.01 -4.83
C MET A 77 6.49 -0.80 -6.33
N ASN A 78 6.97 -1.75 -7.12
CA ASN A 78 6.74 -1.76 -8.55
C ASN A 78 5.48 -2.58 -8.85
N ALA A 79 4.47 -1.95 -9.46
CA ALA A 79 3.20 -2.56 -9.79
C ALA A 79 2.95 -2.58 -11.30
N ARG A 80 2.23 -3.59 -11.79
CA ARG A 80 1.71 -3.65 -13.15
C ARG A 80 0.20 -3.73 -13.12
N TRP A 81 -0.44 -3.06 -14.07
CA TRP A 81 -1.88 -3.15 -14.29
C TRP A 81 -2.22 -4.39 -15.10
N CYS A 82 -3.41 -4.94 -14.89
CA CYS A 82 -3.99 -5.94 -15.78
C CYS A 82 -4.62 -5.25 -16.99
N GLY A 83 -4.23 -5.69 -18.18
CA GLY A 83 -4.78 -5.25 -19.46
C GLY A 83 -6.02 -6.03 -19.93
N TYR A 84 -6.36 -7.16 -19.30
CA TYR A 84 -7.50 -7.99 -19.70
C TYR A 84 -8.85 -7.35 -19.32
N ASP A 85 -8.91 -6.63 -18.19
CA ASP A 85 -10.13 -5.93 -17.78
C ASP A 85 -10.48 -4.74 -18.69
N VAL A 86 -9.63 -4.36 -19.66
CA VAL A 86 -9.66 -3.09 -20.41
C VAL A 86 -10.73 -3.03 -21.52
N SER A 87 -11.87 -3.69 -21.37
CA SER A 87 -12.97 -3.47 -22.33
C SER A 87 -13.57 -2.06 -22.27
N ASP A 88 -13.34 -1.25 -21.21
CA ASP A 88 -14.03 0.04 -21.04
C ASP A 88 -13.20 1.23 -20.49
N GLY A 89 -11.87 1.17 -20.44
CA GLY A 89 -11.07 2.36 -20.03
C GLY A 89 -11.28 2.86 -18.58
N GLU A 90 -12.13 2.23 -17.78
CA GLU A 90 -12.45 2.58 -16.38
C GLU A 90 -11.67 1.74 -15.33
N ASN A 91 -10.61 1.02 -15.69
CA ASN A 91 -10.19 -0.17 -14.93
C ASN A 91 -9.10 -0.03 -13.86
N CYS A 92 -8.22 0.98 -13.92
CA CYS A 92 -7.06 0.99 -13.02
C CYS A 92 -7.49 1.27 -11.56
N TRP A 93 -8.41 2.20 -11.33
CA TRP A 93 -8.89 2.47 -9.98
C TRP A 93 -9.66 1.28 -9.39
N TRP A 94 -10.42 0.54 -10.21
CA TRP A 94 -11.12 -0.67 -9.79
C TRP A 94 -10.15 -1.77 -9.33
N GLN A 95 -9.07 -1.99 -10.08
CA GLN A 95 -8.04 -2.96 -9.69
C GLN A 95 -7.39 -2.62 -8.33
N LEU A 96 -7.23 -1.32 -8.00
CA LEU A 96 -6.76 -0.91 -6.68
C LEU A 96 -7.82 -1.12 -5.60
N MET A 97 -9.07 -0.75 -5.85
CA MET A 97 -10.16 -0.94 -4.89
C MET A 97 -10.39 -2.42 -4.57
N HIS A 98 -10.25 -3.31 -5.55
CA HIS A 98 -10.33 -4.75 -5.36
C HIS A 98 -9.17 -5.31 -4.51
N ASN A 99 -8.02 -4.62 -4.48
CA ASN A 99 -6.92 -4.91 -3.56
C ASN A 99 -7.09 -4.23 -2.18
N GLY A 100 -8.22 -3.54 -1.96
CA GLY A 100 -8.48 -2.78 -0.74
C GLY A 100 -7.66 -1.50 -0.64
N TRP A 101 -7.21 -0.94 -1.77
CA TRP A 101 -6.38 0.26 -1.83
C TRP A 101 -7.19 1.43 -2.41
N TYR A 102 -7.26 2.50 -1.63
CA TYR A 102 -7.92 3.74 -2.01
C TYR A 102 -6.92 4.70 -2.65
N LEU A 103 -7.31 5.33 -3.75
CA LEU A 103 -6.47 6.25 -4.52
C LEU A 103 -6.50 7.67 -3.99
N ALA A 104 -5.36 8.36 -4.05
CA ALA A 104 -5.31 9.80 -3.76
C ALA A 104 -5.91 10.64 -4.90
N THR A 105 -5.63 10.29 -6.16
CA THR A 105 -6.18 10.98 -7.32
C THR A 105 -6.45 10.01 -8.46
N MET A 106 -7.44 10.32 -9.30
CA MET A 106 -7.73 9.57 -10.52
C MET A 106 -6.77 9.94 -11.67
N VAL A 107 -6.05 11.05 -11.55
CA VAL A 107 -5.14 11.57 -12.59
C VAL A 107 -3.73 10.98 -12.44
N GLU A 108 -3.23 10.88 -11.22
CA GLU A 108 -1.91 10.33 -10.93
C GLU A 108 -2.04 9.16 -9.95
N LEU A 109 -2.01 7.94 -10.50
CA LEU A 109 -2.16 6.67 -9.79
C LEU A 109 -0.85 6.23 -9.12
N ARG A 110 -0.15 7.15 -8.46
CA ARG A 110 1.16 6.88 -7.83
C ARG A 110 1.09 6.71 -6.32
N SER A 111 0.03 7.19 -5.69
CA SER A 111 -0.15 7.14 -4.24
C SER A 111 -1.52 6.62 -3.87
N CYS A 112 -1.54 5.59 -3.05
CA CYS A 112 -2.75 5.01 -2.50
C CYS A 112 -2.57 4.72 -1.00
N ALA A 113 -3.68 4.55 -0.29
CA ALA A 113 -3.69 4.10 1.10
C ALA A 113 -4.58 2.87 1.19
N THR A 114 -4.24 1.91 2.04
CA THR A 114 -5.15 0.78 2.26
C THR A 114 -6.40 1.24 3.01
N PHE A 115 -7.53 0.57 2.77
CA PHE A 115 -8.76 0.82 3.51
C PHE A 115 -8.52 0.67 5.01
N GLU A 116 -7.72 -0.33 5.41
CA GLU A 116 -7.31 -0.54 6.80
C GLU A 116 -6.58 0.68 7.37
N SER A 117 -5.69 1.32 6.59
CA SER A 117 -5.00 2.54 7.03
C SER A 117 -5.96 3.72 7.20
N LEU A 118 -6.91 3.89 6.28
CA LEU A 118 -7.92 4.96 6.37
C LEU A 118 -8.87 4.74 7.56
N GLU A 119 -9.29 3.51 7.81
CA GLU A 119 -10.13 3.15 8.95
C GLU A 119 -9.40 3.32 10.28
N MET A 120 -8.13 2.91 10.35
CA MET A 120 -7.27 3.12 11.50
C MET A 120 -7.09 4.62 11.80
N PHE A 121 -6.80 5.42 10.77
CA PHE A 121 -6.71 6.88 10.94
C PHE A 121 -8.03 7.47 11.43
N GLN A 122 -9.16 7.07 10.84
CA GLN A 122 -10.47 7.57 11.26
C GLN A 122 -10.76 7.25 12.74
N LEU A 123 -10.39 6.05 13.21
CA LEU A 123 -10.50 5.68 14.62
C LEU A 123 -9.60 6.55 15.51
N LEU A 124 -8.31 6.70 15.16
CA LEU A 124 -7.35 7.49 15.95
C LEU A 124 -7.68 8.97 15.96
N ASN A 125 -8.19 9.51 14.86
CA ASN A 125 -8.66 10.88 14.79
C ASN A 125 -9.83 11.12 15.75
N MET A 126 -10.77 10.16 15.84
CA MET A 126 -11.90 10.27 16.77
C MET A 126 -11.51 10.05 18.24
N VAL A 127 -10.69 9.04 18.53
CA VAL A 127 -10.39 8.61 19.92
C VAL A 127 -9.27 9.44 20.55
N ALA A 128 -8.26 9.79 19.77
CA ALA A 128 -7.03 10.40 20.27
C ALA A 128 -6.72 11.77 19.64
N ASN A 129 -7.64 12.32 18.83
CA ASN A 129 -7.47 13.60 18.13
C ASN A 129 -6.18 13.67 17.29
N VAL A 130 -5.75 12.50 16.77
CA VAL A 130 -4.56 12.42 15.91
C VAL A 130 -4.84 13.17 14.62
N ASN A 131 -3.97 14.10 14.26
CA ASN A 131 -4.07 14.82 13.00
C ASN A 131 -3.39 14.04 11.87
N VAL A 132 -3.63 14.44 10.61
CA VAL A 132 -3.07 13.73 9.43
C VAL A 132 -1.53 13.75 9.42
N CYS A 133 -0.92 14.85 9.86
CA CYS A 133 0.53 14.99 9.91
C CYS A 133 1.12 13.93 10.85
N ASP A 134 0.64 13.89 12.08
CA ASP A 134 1.11 12.94 13.11
C ASP A 134 0.89 11.48 12.66
N TYR A 135 -0.25 11.18 12.03
CA TYR A 135 -0.52 9.84 11.54
C TYR A 135 0.46 9.43 10.43
N VAL A 136 0.66 10.28 9.42
CA VAL A 136 1.59 9.98 8.31
C VAL A 136 3.02 9.87 8.83
N SER A 137 3.46 10.77 9.70
CA SER A 137 4.78 10.69 10.34
C SER A 137 4.94 9.41 11.17
N SER A 138 3.88 8.92 11.83
CA SER A 138 3.93 7.64 12.53
C SER A 138 4.12 6.44 11.59
N LEU A 139 3.57 6.50 10.38
CA LEU A 139 3.78 5.47 9.36
C LEU A 139 5.18 5.53 8.77
N GLU A 140 5.73 6.73 8.58
CA GLU A 140 7.10 6.96 8.11
C GLU A 140 8.10 6.44 9.15
N GLN A 141 7.97 6.83 10.42
CA GLN A 141 8.82 6.34 11.51
C GLN A 141 8.72 4.84 11.73
N LYS A 142 7.56 4.22 11.46
CA LYS A 142 7.46 2.76 11.47
C LYS A 142 8.40 2.13 10.45
N MET A 143 8.51 2.70 9.25
CA MET A 143 9.31 2.14 8.15
C MET A 143 10.79 2.50 8.26
N ASP A 144 11.10 3.78 8.43
CA ASP A 144 12.44 4.32 8.58
C ASP A 144 12.48 5.33 9.73
N PRO A 145 12.80 4.89 10.96
CA PRO A 145 12.87 5.77 12.13
C PRO A 145 13.90 6.90 12.01
N TRP A 146 14.85 6.80 11.07
CA TRP A 146 15.95 7.74 10.91
C TRP A 146 15.73 8.73 9.75
N GLU A 147 14.58 8.65 9.07
CA GLU A 147 14.22 9.52 7.93
C GLU A 147 15.32 9.58 6.85
N THR A 148 15.97 8.44 6.59
CA THR A 148 17.12 8.30 5.71
C THR A 148 16.74 8.51 4.24
N GLU A 149 15.50 8.17 3.86
CA GLU A 149 14.99 8.31 2.48
C GLU A 149 14.03 9.51 2.35
N TRP A 150 14.36 10.48 1.48
CA TRP A 150 13.44 11.55 1.07
C TRP A 150 12.34 10.98 0.20
N LEU A 151 11.08 11.25 0.56
CA LEU A 151 9.92 10.72 -0.14
C LEU A 151 8.97 11.88 -0.57
N PRO A 152 8.31 11.79 -1.74
CA PRO A 152 7.35 12.80 -2.20
C PRO A 152 6.24 13.05 -1.17
N ASP A 153 5.57 14.21 -1.20
CA ASP A 153 4.58 14.65 -0.19
C ASP A 153 3.39 13.68 -0.02
N ARG A 154 3.55 12.70 0.88
CA ARG A 154 2.56 11.68 1.28
C ARG A 154 1.44 12.29 2.10
N TYR A 155 1.74 13.35 2.84
CA TYR A 155 0.80 14.08 3.67
C TYR A 155 -0.38 14.60 2.83
N LYS A 156 -0.11 15.33 1.73
CA LYS A 156 -1.18 15.87 0.89
C LYS A 156 -2.04 14.77 0.26
N ALA A 157 -1.40 13.68 -0.18
CA ALA A 157 -2.08 12.52 -0.73
C ALA A 157 -3.01 11.88 0.31
N PHE A 158 -2.50 11.60 1.50
CA PHE A 158 -3.28 10.97 2.57
C PHE A 158 -4.39 11.87 3.09
N ARG A 159 -4.13 13.17 3.27
CA ARG A 159 -5.16 14.15 3.66
C ARG A 159 -6.34 14.13 2.70
N ARG A 160 -6.07 14.06 1.39
CA ARG A 160 -7.12 13.97 0.37
C ARG A 160 -7.92 12.68 0.51
N MET A 161 -7.22 11.54 0.59
CA MET A 161 -7.85 10.23 0.76
C MET A 161 -8.71 10.17 2.03
N SER A 162 -8.22 10.69 3.15
CA SER A 162 -8.97 10.70 4.42
C SER A 162 -10.23 11.56 4.34
N CYS A 163 -10.19 12.69 3.64
CA CYS A 163 -11.36 13.54 3.43
C CYS A 163 -12.40 12.84 2.55
N GLN A 164 -11.99 12.27 1.42
CA GLN A 164 -12.88 11.55 0.51
C GLN A 164 -13.50 10.32 1.19
N TRP A 165 -12.69 9.53 1.91
CA TRP A 165 -13.15 8.37 2.66
C TRP A 165 -14.19 8.73 3.73
N THR A 166 -13.95 9.81 4.48
CA THR A 166 -14.90 10.29 5.48
C THR A 166 -16.23 10.70 4.85
N TYR A 167 -16.19 11.39 3.71
CA TYR A 167 -17.39 11.74 2.95
C TYR A 167 -18.16 10.48 2.50
N LEU A 168 -17.48 9.49 1.90
CA LEU A 168 -18.10 8.24 1.47
C LEU A 168 -18.74 7.47 2.64
N LYS A 169 -18.07 7.40 3.79
CA LYS A 169 -18.63 6.75 5.00
C LYS A 169 -19.86 7.51 5.52
N GLN A 170 -19.89 8.84 5.44
CA GLN A 170 -21.06 9.64 5.80
C GLN A 170 -22.23 9.40 4.85
N MET A 171 -22.00 9.38 3.54
CA MET A 171 -23.04 9.06 2.55
C MET A 171 -23.63 7.68 2.77
N LYS A 172 -22.77 6.68 3.02
CA LYS A 172 -23.20 5.31 3.33
C LYS A 172 -24.08 5.26 4.58
N ARG A 173 -23.75 6.01 5.64
CA ARG A 173 -24.55 6.08 6.88
C ARG A 173 -25.89 6.80 6.67
N ALA A 174 -25.94 7.76 5.75
CA ALA A 174 -27.16 8.47 5.39
C ALA A 174 -28.11 7.66 4.49
N GLY A 175 -27.74 6.44 4.10
CA GLY A 175 -28.56 5.59 3.23
C GLY A 175 -28.62 6.07 1.78
N VAL A 176 -27.63 6.84 1.32
CA VAL A 176 -27.56 7.26 -0.08
C VAL A 176 -26.98 6.09 -0.90
N GLU A 177 -27.86 5.34 -1.57
CA GLU A 177 -27.52 4.10 -2.30
C GLU A 177 -26.97 4.31 -3.73
N ASN A 178 -26.94 5.53 -4.24
CA ASN A 178 -26.50 5.80 -5.63
C ASN A 178 -25.13 6.48 -5.66
N LEU A 179 -24.07 5.68 -5.78
CA LEU A 179 -22.75 6.06 -6.28
C LEU A 179 -22.19 4.94 -7.16
#